data_AF-A0A920SFC5-F1
#
_entry.id   AF-A0A920SFC5-F1
#
_cell.length_a   1.000
_cell.length_b   1.000
_cell.length_c   1.000
_cell.angle_alpha   90.00
_cell.angle_beta   90.00
_cell.angle_gamma   90.00
#
_symmetry.space_group_name_H-M   'P 1'
#
loop_
_entity.id
_entity.type
_entity.pdbx_description
1 polymer ?
#
loop_
_entity_poly.entity_id
_entity_poly.type
_entity_poly.pdbx_seq_one_letter_code
_entity_poly.pdbx_strand_id
1 'polypeptide(L)'
;MGDPSDRRILVLFHTKLQRWLQPGGHADGDADLARVALREAAEETGIVGLRVVEPPVDLDVHVVNPPSEEAHEHHDVRYLVVAPPGSVPEGNHESEALRWVTVDDLPSLGADVGLIRLAARALALLDELER
;
A
#
# COMPACT_ATOMS: atom_id res chain seq x y z
N MET A 1 -0.19 3.19 2.30
CA MET A 1 -0.08 3.69 3.69
C MET A 1 0.37 5.14 3.66
N GLY A 2 -0.22 6.03 4.45
CA GLY A 2 0.08 7.47 4.47
C GLY A 2 0.70 7.95 5.78
N ASP A 3 1.57 8.96 5.69
CA ASP A 3 2.10 9.74 6.81
C ASP A 3 1.41 11.12 6.84
N PRO A 4 0.58 11.39 7.87
CA PRO A 4 -0.15 12.65 7.99
C PRO A 4 0.76 13.88 8.06
N SER A 5 1.96 13.75 8.65
CA SER A 5 2.80 14.92 8.91
C SER A 5 3.46 15.48 7.66
N ASP A 6 3.77 14.63 6.68
CA ASP A 6 4.61 14.98 5.53
C ASP A 6 3.95 14.72 4.17
N ARG A 7 2.66 14.35 4.12
CA ARG A 7 1.91 14.02 2.88
C ARG A 7 2.65 13.03 1.97
N ARG A 8 3.21 11.99 2.58
CA ARG A 8 3.93 10.91 1.90
C ARG A 8 3.15 9.63 1.97
N ILE A 9 3.41 8.74 1.03
CA ILE A 9 2.99 7.35 1.09
C ILE A 9 4.19 6.43 1.26
N LEU A 10 3.98 5.31 1.94
CA LEU A 10 4.97 4.25 2.06
C LEU A 10 4.84 3.27 0.90
N VAL A 11 5.94 3.00 0.22
CA VAL A 11 6.10 1.96 -0.80
C VAL A 11 7.22 0.99 -0.39
N LEU A 12 7.12 -0.25 -0.84
CA LEU A 12 8.13 -1.29 -0.66
C LEU A 12 8.67 -1.76 -2.02
N PHE A 13 9.96 -2.10 -2.08
CA PHE A 13 10.57 -2.73 -3.25
C PHE A 13 10.51 -4.24 -3.09
N HIS A 14 9.66 -4.89 -3.87
CA HIS A 14 9.33 -6.30 -3.69
C HIS A 14 10.41 -7.23 -4.26
N THR A 15 10.95 -8.12 -3.42
CA THR A 15 12.12 -8.97 -3.73
C THR A 15 11.91 -9.82 -4.98
N LYS A 16 10.73 -10.42 -5.18
CA LYS A 16 10.49 -11.32 -6.34
C LYS A 16 10.13 -10.56 -7.62
N LEU A 17 9.47 -9.41 -7.49
CA LEU A 17 8.91 -8.67 -8.63
C LEU A 17 9.86 -7.58 -9.12
N GLN A 18 10.82 -7.16 -8.28
CA GLN A 18 11.79 -6.10 -8.56
C GLN A 18 11.10 -4.79 -8.97
N ARG A 19 10.05 -4.43 -8.22
CA ARG A 19 9.20 -3.24 -8.44
C ARG A 19 8.80 -2.60 -7.13
N TRP A 20 8.54 -1.30 -7.18
CA TRP A 20 7.96 -0.55 -6.07
C TRP A 20 6.44 -0.72 -6.06
N LEU A 21 5.90 -1.13 -4.91
CA LEU A 21 4.49 -1.42 -4.71
C LEU A 21 4.01 -0.83 -3.37
N GLN A 22 2.71 -0.65 -3.25
CA GLN A 22 2.07 -0.46 -1.95
C GLN A 22 2.12 -1.75 -1.11
N PRO A 23 2.13 -1.66 0.23
CA PRO A 23 1.91 -2.82 1.08
C PRO A 23 0.54 -3.47 0.82
N GLY A 24 0.45 -4.80 0.93
CA GLY A 24 -0.80 -5.54 0.80
C GLY A 24 -0.62 -7.02 0.49
N GLY A 25 -1.68 -7.80 0.68
CA GLY A 25 -1.65 -9.25 0.53
C GLY A 25 -3.04 -9.85 0.35
N HIS A 26 -3.11 -11.18 0.37
CA HIS A 26 -4.34 -11.92 0.13
C HIS A 26 -5.28 -11.90 1.35
N ALA A 27 -6.58 -11.94 1.09
CA ALA A 27 -7.57 -12.03 2.15
C ALA A 27 -7.71 -13.44 2.74
N ASP A 28 -7.31 -14.49 2.00
CA ASP A 28 -7.31 -15.89 2.44
C ASP A 28 -8.63 -16.37 3.08
N GLY A 29 -9.76 -15.88 2.53
CA GLY A 29 -11.11 -16.22 2.98
C GLY A 29 -11.65 -15.33 4.11
N ASP A 30 -10.88 -14.34 4.57
CA ASP A 30 -11.36 -13.32 5.49
C ASP A 30 -12.27 -12.30 4.78
N ALA A 31 -13.46 -12.09 5.34
CA ALA A 31 -14.42 -11.13 4.81
C ALA A 31 -14.16 -9.69 5.30
N ASP A 32 -13.38 -9.51 6.37
CA ASP A 32 -13.01 -8.19 6.89
C ASP A 32 -11.77 -7.67 6.17
N LEU A 33 -11.99 -7.14 4.96
CA LEU A 33 -10.92 -6.65 4.09
C LEU A 33 -10.15 -5.45 4.69
N ALA A 34 -10.80 -4.64 5.53
CA ALA A 34 -10.14 -3.54 6.22
C ALA A 34 -9.12 -4.06 7.26
N ARG A 35 -9.51 -5.10 8.01
CA ARG A 35 -8.62 -5.80 8.94
C ARG A 35 -7.47 -6.53 8.22
N VAL A 36 -7.75 -7.15 7.07
CA VAL A 36 -6.70 -7.75 6.22
C VAL A 36 -5.69 -6.69 5.80
N ALA A 37 -6.14 -5.57 5.23
CA ALA A 37 -5.25 -4.50 4.79
C ALA A 37 -4.41 -3.94 5.95
N LEU A 38 -4.99 -3.80 7.14
CA LEU A 38 -4.26 -3.36 8.34
C LEU A 38 -3.20 -4.37 8.80
N ARG A 39 -3.54 -5.67 8.78
CA ARG A 39 -2.62 -6.76 9.17
C ARG A 39 -1.43 -6.82 8.22
N GLU A 40 -1.68 -6.89 6.91
CA GLU A 40 -0.62 -6.96 5.89
C GLU A 40 0.31 -5.74 5.99
N ALA A 41 -0.27 -4.54 6.12
CA ALA A 41 0.49 -3.33 6.31
C ALA A 41 1.39 -3.37 7.56
N ALA A 42 0.94 -3.98 8.66
CA ALA A 42 1.76 -4.15 9.86
C ALA A 42 2.87 -5.20 9.65
N GLU A 43 2.55 -6.33 9.02
CA GLU A 43 3.47 -7.45 8.80
C GLU A 43 4.59 -7.12 7.80
N GLU A 44 4.30 -6.34 6.76
CA GLU A 44 5.27 -5.98 5.73
C GLU A 44 6.13 -4.78 6.08
N THR A 45 5.66 -3.91 6.98
CA THR A 45 6.34 -2.65 7.30
C THR A 45 6.89 -2.58 8.72
N GLY A 46 6.51 -3.51 9.59
CA GLY A 46 6.92 -3.51 11.01
C GLY A 46 6.34 -2.35 11.83
N ILE A 47 5.51 -1.48 11.25
CA ILE A 47 5.00 -0.29 11.93
C ILE A 47 3.88 -0.69 12.91
N VAL A 48 4.02 -0.24 14.16
CA VAL A 48 2.99 -0.39 15.19
C VAL A 48 2.08 0.83 15.27
N GLY A 49 0.86 0.64 15.76
CA GLY A 49 -0.11 1.75 15.93
C GLY A 49 -0.74 2.23 14.63
N LEU A 50 -0.70 1.42 13.57
CA LEU A 50 -1.39 1.68 12.31
C LEU A 50 -2.91 1.77 12.52
N ARG A 51 -3.56 2.64 11.74
CA ARG A 51 -5.02 2.76 11.70
C ARG A 51 -5.52 2.67 10.26
N VAL A 52 -6.48 1.78 10.01
CA VAL A 52 -7.19 1.73 8.73
C VAL A 52 -8.31 2.77 8.69
N VAL A 53 -8.51 3.38 7.54
CA VAL A 53 -9.61 4.30 7.25
C VAL A 53 -10.61 3.58 6.36
N GLU A 54 -11.87 3.63 6.76
CA GLU A 54 -13.00 3.10 6.00
C GLU A 54 -13.91 4.26 5.53
N PRO A 55 -14.58 4.13 4.37
CA PRO A 55 -14.60 2.97 3.45
C PRO A 55 -13.29 2.84 2.61
N PRO A 56 -13.14 1.79 1.78
CA PRO A 56 -12.04 1.69 0.80
C PRO A 56 -11.89 2.97 -0.02
N VAL A 57 -10.64 3.33 -0.33
CA VAL A 57 -10.32 4.54 -1.10
C VAL A 57 -10.34 4.29 -2.61
N ASP A 58 -10.16 3.05 -3.04
CA ASP A 58 -10.06 2.67 -4.44
C ASP A 58 -10.42 1.18 -4.63
N LEU A 59 -10.92 0.84 -5.81
CA LEU A 59 -11.07 -0.54 -6.28
C LEU A 59 -10.30 -0.67 -7.59
N ASP A 60 -9.59 -1.78 -7.77
CA ASP A 60 -8.81 -2.01 -8.97
C ASP A 60 -8.89 -3.44 -9.44
N VAL A 61 -8.86 -3.62 -10.77
CA VAL A 61 -8.77 -4.92 -11.40
C VAL A 61 -7.61 -4.89 -12.36
N HIS A 62 -6.66 -5.79 -12.18
CA HIS A 62 -5.51 -5.91 -13.06
C HIS A 62 -5.09 -7.37 -13.22
N VAL A 63 -4.44 -7.68 -14.34
CA VAL A 63 -3.94 -9.03 -14.61
C VAL A 63 -2.56 -9.19 -13.99
N VAL A 64 -2.39 -10.23 -13.18
CA VAL A 64 -1.10 -10.69 -12.70
C VAL A 64 -0.65 -11.90 -13.52
N ASN A 65 0.67 -12.04 -13.69
CA ASN A 65 1.27 -13.16 -14.40
C ASN A 65 2.45 -13.72 -13.58
N PRO A 66 2.18 -14.38 -12.43
CA PRO A 66 3.22 -14.95 -11.60
C PRO A 66 3.88 -16.16 -12.29
N PRO A 67 5.15 -16.49 -11.98
CA PRO A 67 5.87 -17.57 -12.67
C PRO A 67 5.30 -18.97 -12.45
N SER A 68 4.56 -19.17 -11.35
CA SER A 68 4.11 -20.48 -10.86
C SER A 68 2.63 -20.78 -11.17
N GLU A 69 1.88 -19.86 -11.76
CA GLU A 69 0.44 -19.97 -11.96
C GLU A 69 0.03 -19.38 -13.31
N GLU A 70 -1.17 -19.72 -13.80
CA GLU A 70 -1.71 -19.08 -15.00
C GLU A 70 -2.01 -17.60 -14.72
N ALA A 71 -1.90 -16.77 -15.76
CA ALA A 71 -2.28 -15.37 -15.66
C ALA A 71 -3.76 -15.24 -15.27
N HIS A 72 -4.03 -14.43 -14.26
CA HIS A 72 -5.37 -14.26 -13.69
C HIS A 72 -5.57 -12.82 -13.22
N GLU A 73 -6.80 -12.46 -12.90
CA GLU A 73 -7.13 -11.13 -12.38
C GLU A 73 -6.96 -11.07 -10.87
N HIS A 74 -6.30 -10.01 -10.41
CA HIS A 74 -6.38 -9.54 -9.03
C HIS A 74 -7.50 -8.51 -8.93
N HIS A 75 -8.37 -8.69 -7.93
CA HIS A 75 -9.45 -7.77 -7.59
C HIS A 75 -9.10 -7.10 -6.27
N ASP A 76 -8.53 -5.90 -6.34
CA ASP A 76 -8.03 -5.19 -5.16
C ASP A 76 -9.12 -4.32 -4.54
N VAL A 77 -9.30 -4.47 -3.23
CA VAL A 77 -10.01 -3.50 -2.39
C VAL A 77 -8.98 -2.74 -1.58
N ARG A 78 -8.79 -1.45 -1.89
CA ARG A 78 -7.63 -0.69 -1.42
C ARG A 78 -8.05 0.29 -0.33
N TYR A 79 -7.33 0.27 0.78
CA TYR A 79 -7.61 1.10 1.95
C TYR A 79 -6.49 2.12 2.20
N LEU A 80 -6.85 3.26 2.80
CA LEU A 80 -5.88 4.14 3.42
C LEU A 80 -5.55 3.58 4.81
N VAL A 81 -4.31 3.17 5.00
CA VAL A 81 -3.74 2.89 6.33
C VAL A 81 -2.85 4.06 6.73
N VAL A 82 -3.09 4.65 7.89
CA VAL A 82 -2.36 5.81 8.42
C VAL A 82 -1.36 5.34 9.47
N ALA A 83 -0.10 5.75 9.29
CA ALA A 83 0.96 5.50 10.26
C ALA A 83 1.06 6.63 11.29
N PRO A 84 1.45 6.34 12.54
CA PRO A 84 1.82 7.37 13.50
C PRO A 84 2.94 8.28 12.95
N PRO A 85 2.93 9.59 13.27
CA PRO A 85 4.04 10.48 12.93
C PRO A 85 5.39 9.95 13.40
N GLY A 86 6.41 10.05 12.55
CA GLY A 86 7.77 9.59 12.86
C GLY A 86 7.96 8.07 12.80
N SER A 87 7.00 7.32 12.25
CA SER A 87 7.14 5.87 12.05
C SER A 87 8.30 5.54 11.12
N VAL A 88 9.17 4.64 11.57
CA VAL A 88 10.28 4.11 10.78
C VAL A 88 9.90 2.70 10.32
N PRO A 89 9.73 2.48 9.00
CA PRO A 89 9.39 1.17 8.46
C PRO A 89 10.58 0.21 8.57
N GLU A 90 10.32 -1.01 9.02
CA GLU A 90 11.23 -2.14 9.03
C GLU A 90 10.62 -3.30 8.23
N GLY A 91 11.16 -3.54 7.04
CA GLY A 91 10.67 -4.54 6.12
C GLY A 91 10.85 -5.96 6.61
N ASN A 92 10.09 -6.88 5.99
CA ASN A 92 10.30 -8.31 6.14
C ASN A 92 11.04 -8.88 4.91
N HIS A 93 11.18 -10.21 4.86
CA HIS A 93 11.84 -10.95 3.78
C HIS A 93 11.27 -10.75 2.36
N GLU A 94 10.06 -10.20 2.23
CA GLU A 94 9.38 -9.95 0.95
C GLU A 94 9.78 -8.61 0.31
N SER A 95 10.48 -7.77 1.07
CA SER A 95 10.93 -6.44 0.65
C SER A 95 12.44 -6.28 0.78
N GLU A 96 13.08 -5.66 -0.20
CA GLU A 96 14.51 -5.29 -0.12
C GLU A 96 14.70 -3.85 0.39
N ALA A 97 13.67 -3.02 0.27
CA ALA A 97 13.69 -1.63 0.71
C ALA A 97 12.27 -1.11 0.95
N LEU A 98 12.15 -0.14 1.87
CA LEU A 98 10.92 0.64 2.09
C LEU A 98 11.26 2.13 2.03
N ARG A 99 10.34 2.91 1.46
CA ARG A 99 10.54 4.36 1.30
C ARG A 99 9.23 5.12 1.46
N TRP A 100 9.29 6.16 2.28
CA TRP A 100 8.31 7.23 2.26
C TRP A 100 8.59 8.12 1.05
N VAL A 101 7.60 8.28 0.18
CA VAL A 101 7.72 8.99 -1.10
C VAL A 101 6.55 9.94 -1.29
N THR A 102 6.76 11.02 -2.02
CA THR A 102 5.69 11.89 -2.49
C THR A 102 5.03 11.28 -3.73
N VAL A 103 3.83 11.76 -4.08
CA VAL A 103 3.16 11.32 -5.32
C VAL A 103 3.99 11.65 -6.57
N ASP A 104 4.77 12.72 -6.53
CA ASP A 104 5.61 13.18 -7.64
C ASP A 104 6.86 12.29 -7.85
N ASP A 105 7.28 11.54 -6.82
CA ASP A 105 8.39 10.60 -6.92
C ASP A 105 8.00 9.31 -7.66
N LEU A 106 6.72 8.92 -7.62
CA LEU A 106 6.24 7.62 -8.11
C LEU A 106 6.57 7.33 -9.57
N PRO A 107 6.44 8.28 -10.53
CA PRO A 107 6.82 8.03 -11.91
C PRO A 107 8.30 7.66 -12.05
N SER A 108 9.19 8.26 -11.25
CA SER A 108 10.62 7.97 -11.28
C SER A 108 10.96 6.58 -10.72
N LEU A 109 10.07 6.01 -9.91
CA LEU A 109 10.17 4.66 -9.35
C LEU A 109 9.58 3.59 -10.28
N GLY A 110 9.05 3.99 -11.44
CA GLY A 110 8.39 3.08 -12.37
C GLY A 110 7.03 2.58 -11.87
N ALA A 111 6.38 3.33 -10.97
CA ALA A 111 5.04 3.04 -10.51
C ALA A 111 4.05 3.05 -11.68
N ASP A 112 3.12 2.10 -11.69
CA ASP A 112 2.06 2.06 -12.69
C ASP A 112 0.96 3.10 -12.40
N VAL A 113 0.04 3.23 -13.36
CA VAL A 113 -1.10 4.16 -13.26
C VAL A 113 -2.00 3.84 -12.07
N GLY A 114 -2.11 2.56 -11.69
CA GLY A 114 -2.91 2.11 -10.56
C GLY A 114 -2.34 2.59 -9.22
N LEU A 115 -1.03 2.43 -9.01
CA LEU A 115 -0.34 2.92 -7.81
C LEU A 115 -0.35 4.44 -7.73
N ILE A 116 -0.12 5.15 -8.85
CA ILE A 116 -0.18 6.62 -8.88
C ILE A 116 -1.60 7.10 -8.54
N ARG A 117 -2.63 6.48 -9.12
CA ARG A 117 -4.04 6.78 -8.81
C ARG A 117 -4.36 6.53 -7.34
N LEU A 118 -3.94 5.39 -6.81
CA LEU A 118 -4.13 5.02 -5.41
C LEU A 118 -3.50 6.07 -4.48
N ALA A 119 -2.25 6.44 -4.73
CA ALA A 119 -1.53 7.43 -3.94
C ALA A 119 -2.25 8.79 -3.91
N ALA A 120 -2.70 9.27 -5.08
CA ALA A 120 -3.43 10.53 -5.19
C ALA A 120 -4.75 10.50 -4.40
N ARG A 121 -5.52 9.40 -4.51
CA ARG A 121 -6.78 9.23 -3.75
C ARG A 121 -6.54 9.15 -2.25
N ALA A 122 -5.52 8.41 -1.83
CA ALA A 122 -5.16 8.26 -0.43
C ALA A 122 -4.75 9.59 0.21
N LEU A 123 -3.92 10.39 -0.47
CA LEU A 123 -3.50 11.71 0.00
C LEU A 123 -4.67 12.72 0.05
N ALA A 124 -5.55 12.71 -0.95
CA ALA A 124 -6.74 13.56 -0.93
C ALA A 124 -7.65 13.24 0.27
N LEU A 125 -7.87 11.95 0.58
CA LEU A 125 -8.64 11.55 1.76
C LEU A 125 -7.91 11.91 3.07
N LEU A 126 -6.59 11.78 3.11
CA LEU A 126 -5.80 12.16 4.28
C LEU A 126 -5.97 13.66 4.58
N ASP A 127 -5.88 14.51 3.56
CA ASP A 127 -6.10 15.96 3.68
C ASP A 127 -7.52 16.28 4.21
N GLU A 128 -8.54 15.47 3.87
CA GLU A 128 -9.90 15.65 4.37
C GLU A 128 -10.06 15.30 5.85
N LEU A 129 -9.29 14.33 6.35
CA LEU A 129 -9.33 13.87 7.74
C LEU A 129 -8.63 14.83 8.72
N GLU A 130 -7.74 15.69 8.22
CA GLU A 130 -6.97 16.65 9.02
C GLU A 130 -7.63 18.04 9.13
N ARG A 131 -8.74 18.26 8.44
CA ARG A 131 -9.56 19.48 8.55
C ARG A 131 -10.53 19.42 9.72
#